data_AF-A0A3P7J363-F1
#
_entry.id   AF-A0A3P7J363-F1
#
_cell.length_a   1.000
_cell.length_b   1.000
_cell.length_c   1.000
_cell.angle_alpha   90.00
_cell.angle_beta   90.00
_cell.angle_gamma   90.00
#
_symmetry.space_group_name_H-M   'P 1'
#
loop_
_entity.id
_entity.type
_entity.pdbx_description
1 polymer ?
#
loop_
_entity_poly.entity_id
_entity_poly.type
_entity_poly.pdbx_seq_one_letter_code
_entity_poly.pdbx_strand_id
1 'polypeptide(L)'
;MRHLSAMLFLVGVAGAIIASISVVFNMFLFCILVRNRRYRSSSLIYLTFLALADTFLSAAYILLFPVNIYMDYFASEFLAAAWWSYMRIIITTSHVFISASAFLIVAAAFER
;
A
#
# COMPACT_ATOMS: atom_id res chain seq x y z
N MET A 1 -1.11 5.85 -28.64
CA MET A 1 -2.29 5.13 -28.11
C MET A 1 -1.97 3.73 -27.57
N ARG A 2 -1.24 2.84 -28.28
CA ARG A 2 -0.94 1.47 -27.78
C ARG A 2 -0.04 1.36 -26.52
N HIS A 3 0.81 2.36 -26.27
CA HIS A 3 1.68 2.36 -25.09
C HIS A 3 0.94 2.71 -23.79
N LEU A 4 -0.09 3.56 -23.87
CA LEU A 4 -0.86 3.99 -22.70
C LEU A 4 -1.69 2.82 -22.14
N SER A 5 -2.33 2.05 -23.02
CA SER A 5 -3.13 0.88 -22.65
C SER A 5 -2.29 -0.23 -22.01
N ALA A 6 -1.07 -0.47 -22.52
CA ALA A 6 -0.18 -1.46 -21.94
C ALA A 6 0.31 -1.04 -20.55
N MET A 7 0.62 0.24 -20.36
CA MET A 7 1.04 0.78 -19.07
C MET A 7 -0.10 0.74 -18.05
N LEU A 8 -1.33 1.10 -18.44
CA LEU A 8 -2.52 1.00 -17.59
C LEU A 8 -2.85 -0.45 -17.21
N PHE A 9 -2.76 -1.36 -18.17
CA PHE A 9 -3.01 -2.78 -17.92
C PHE A 9 -1.95 -3.39 -17.00
N LEU A 10 -0.68 -3.10 -17.24
CA LEU A 10 0.43 -3.59 -16.42
C LEU A 10 0.35 -3.01 -15.01
N VAL A 11 0.15 -1.70 -14.88
CA VAL A 11 0.02 -1.03 -13.59
C VAL A 11 -1.22 -1.49 -12.82
N GLY A 12 -2.36 -1.66 -13.50
CA GLY A 12 -3.60 -2.14 -12.88
C GLY A 12 -3.54 -3.60 -12.43
N VAL A 13 -3.16 -4.50 -13.34
CA VAL A 13 -3.15 -5.94 -13.06
C VAL A 13 -1.96 -6.33 -12.20
N ALA A 14 -0.74 -5.89 -12.53
CA ALA A 14 0.42 -6.19 -11.69
C ALA A 14 0.32 -5.47 -10.34
N GLY A 15 -0.20 -4.25 -10.29
CA GLY A 15 -0.47 -3.53 -9.04
C GLY A 15 -1.46 -4.28 -8.15
N ALA A 16 -2.57 -4.79 -8.70
CA ALA A 16 -3.53 -5.59 -7.96
C ALA A 16 -2.94 -6.92 -7.44
N ILE A 17 -2.11 -7.60 -8.24
CA ILE A 17 -1.43 -8.82 -7.81
C ILE A 17 -0.46 -8.52 -6.67
N ILE A 18 0.41 -7.51 -6.82
CA ILE A 18 1.37 -7.12 -5.78
C ILE A 18 0.65 -6.73 -4.50
N ALA A 19 -0.41 -5.95 -4.63
CA ALA A 19 -1.17 -5.47 -3.48
C ALA A 19 -1.90 -6.63 -2.77
N SER A 20 -2.54 -7.54 -3.50
CA SER A 20 -3.18 -8.73 -2.90
C SER A 20 -2.16 -9.61 -2.16
N ILE A 21 -0.98 -9.84 -2.73
CA ILE A 21 0.11 -10.57 -2.07
C ILE A 21 0.53 -9.84 -0.79
N SER A 22 0.72 -8.52 -0.86
CA SER A 22 1.08 -7.69 0.30
C SER A 22 0.04 -7.77 1.41
N VAL A 23 -1.26 -7.70 1.10
CA VAL A 23 -2.33 -7.83 2.10
C VAL A 23 -2.26 -9.20 2.78
N VAL A 24 -2.14 -10.28 2.01
CA VAL A 24 -2.11 -11.65 2.56
C VAL A 24 -0.91 -11.85 3.48
N PHE A 25 0.29 -11.46 3.05
CA PHE A 25 1.51 -11.61 3.85
C PHE A 25 1.51 -10.73 5.11
N ASN A 26 1.11 -9.46 4.98
CA ASN A 26 1.07 -8.54 6.11
C ASN A 26 -0.04 -8.90 7.12
N MET A 27 -1.19 -9.37 6.65
CA MET A 27 -2.25 -9.88 7.52
C MET A 27 -1.82 -11.15 8.24
N PHE A 28 -1.11 -12.05 7.57
CA PHE A 28 -0.55 -13.26 8.18
C PHE A 28 0.49 -12.94 9.26
N LEU A 29 1.43 -12.04 8.96
CA LEU A 29 2.42 -11.54 9.92
C LEU A 29 1.74 -10.91 11.14
N PHE A 30 0.77 -10.02 10.92
CA PHE A 30 0.00 -9.39 11.99
C PHE A 30 -0.72 -10.43 12.86
N CYS A 31 -1.35 -11.43 12.25
CA CYS A 31 -2.06 -12.49 12.97
C CYS A 31 -1.13 -13.33 13.85
N ILE A 32 0.06 -13.69 13.33
CA ILE A 32 1.09 -14.43 14.09
C ILE A 32 1.62 -13.60 15.26
N LEU A 33 1.91 -12.32 15.02
CA LEU A 33 2.49 -11.41 16.02
C LEU A 33 1.49 -11.10 17.15
N VAL A 34 0.21 -10.87 16.80
CA VAL A 34 -0.88 -10.68 17.78
C VAL A 34 -1.13 -11.95 18.59
N ARG A 35 -1.06 -13.12 17.96
CA ARG A 35 -1.31 -14.40 18.65
C ARG A 35 -0.21 -14.75 19.64
N ASN A 36 1.04 -14.34 19.41
CA ASN A 36 2.17 -14.74 20.24
C ASN A 36 2.61 -13.67 21.25
N ARG A 37 1.96 -13.64 22.42
CA ARG A 37 2.21 -12.67 23.51
C ARG A 37 3.63 -12.73 24.11
N ARG A 38 4.38 -13.81 23.85
CA ARG A 38 5.72 -14.09 24.41
C ARG A 38 6.86 -13.39 23.65
N TYR A 39 6.59 -12.83 22.46
CA TYR A 39 7.57 -12.21 21.57
C TYR A 39 7.56 -10.67 21.61
N ARG A 40 7.35 -10.07 22.80
CA ARG A 40 7.62 -8.64 23.05
C ARG A 40 9.14 -8.37 23.17
N SER A 41 9.92 -8.82 22.20
CA SER A 41 11.23 -8.21 21.96
C SER A 41 10.95 -6.99 21.09
N SER A 42 11.49 -5.84 21.47
CA SER A 42 11.23 -4.56 20.80
C SER A 42 11.36 -4.63 19.27
N SER A 43 12.29 -5.44 18.75
CA SER A 43 12.51 -5.64 17.30
C SER A 43 11.28 -6.17 16.54
N LEU A 44 10.41 -6.95 17.19
CA LEU A 44 9.18 -7.50 16.58
C LEU A 44 8.01 -6.49 16.62
N ILE A 45 8.04 -5.52 17.53
CA ILE A 45 7.06 -4.43 17.56
C ILE A 45 7.26 -3.53 16.33
N TYR A 46 8.51 -3.20 15.98
CA TYR A 46 8.83 -2.46 14.76
C TYR A 46 8.34 -3.19 13.49
N LEU A 47 8.52 -4.52 13.43
CA LEU A 47 8.00 -5.34 12.34
C LEU A 47 6.46 -5.38 12.29
N THR A 48 5.78 -5.26 13.43
CA THR A 48 4.30 -5.20 13.47
C THR A 48 3.79 -3.90 12.86
N PHE A 49 4.39 -2.76 13.24
CA PHE A 49 4.02 -1.44 12.71
C PHE A 49 4.36 -1.33 11.22
N LEU A 50 5.49 -1.91 10.81
CA LEU A 50 5.89 -2.01 9.41
C LEU A 50 4.85 -2.79 8.60
N ALA A 51 4.44 -3.97 9.07
CA ALA A 51 3.43 -4.77 8.39
C ALA A 51 2.09 -4.04 8.30
N LEU A 52 1.67 -3.34 9.38
CA LEU A 52 0.45 -2.54 9.39
C LEU A 52 0.49 -1.41 8.35
N ALA A 53 1.60 -0.67 8.29
CA ALA A 53 1.83 0.37 7.30
C ALA A 53 1.73 -0.18 5.86
N ASP A 54 2.34 -1.33 5.60
CA ASP A 54 2.32 -1.96 4.27
C ASP A 54 0.92 -2.48 3.89
N THR A 55 0.12 -3.01 4.84
CA THR A 55 -1.29 -3.35 4.58
C THR A 55 -2.13 -2.12 4.23
N PHE A 56 -1.95 -1.00 4.95
CA PHE A 56 -2.68 0.24 4.69
C PHE A 56 -2.32 0.80 3.31
N LEU A 57 -1.03 0.78 2.98
CA LEU A 57 -0.50 1.19 1.68
C LEU A 57 -1.09 0.34 0.55
N SER A 58 -1.09 -0.97 0.73
CA SER A 58 -1.66 -1.92 -0.24
C SER A 58 -3.15 -1.68 -0.50
N ALA A 59 -3.93 -1.45 0.55
CA ALA A 59 -5.35 -1.12 0.42
C ALA A 59 -5.56 0.21 -0.33
N ALA A 60 -4.75 1.23 -0.03
CA ALA A 60 -4.80 2.53 -0.71
C ALA A 60 -4.48 2.40 -2.21
N TYR A 61 -3.47 1.61 -2.57
CA TYR A 61 -3.10 1.35 -3.97
C TYR A 61 -4.15 0.51 -4.72
N ILE A 62 -4.80 -0.46 -4.05
CA ILE A 62 -5.92 -1.23 -4.63
C ILE A 62 -7.10 -0.33 -4.96
N LEU A 63 -7.37 0.73 -4.20
CA LEU A 63 -8.41 1.70 -4.56
C LEU A 63 -7.97 2.64 -5.68
N LEU A 64 -6.67 2.94 -5.77
CA LEU A 64 -6.15 3.88 -6.74
C LEU A 64 -6.17 3.27 -8.17
N PHE A 65 -5.62 2.08 -8.37
CA PHE A 65 -5.49 1.55 -9.74
C PHE A 65 -6.81 1.31 -10.51
N PRO A 66 -7.87 0.76 -9.91
CA PRO A 66 -9.15 0.52 -10.59
C PRO A 66 -9.91 1.82 -10.87
N VAL A 67 -9.86 2.81 -9.98
CA VAL A 67 -10.57 4.08 -10.21
C VAL A 67 -9.95 4.85 -11.37
N ASN A 68 -8.64 4.73 -11.59
CA ASN A 68 -8.00 5.27 -12.78
C ASN A 68 -8.57 4.66 -14.08
N ILE A 69 -8.83 3.35 -14.10
CA ILE A 69 -9.46 2.64 -15.23
C ILE A 69 -10.93 3.07 -15.38
N TYR A 70 -11.67 3.19 -14.27
CA TYR A 70 -13.07 3.63 -14.28
C TYR A 70 -13.23 5.07 -14.82
N MET A 71 -12.30 5.97 -14.50
CA MET A 71 -12.31 7.34 -15.01
C MET A 71 -12.17 7.37 -16.54
N ASP A 72 -11.28 6.55 -17.09
CA ASP A 72 -11.05 6.43 -18.53
C ASP A 72 -12.28 5.81 -19.25
N TYR A 73 -13.03 4.95 -18.55
CA TYR A 73 -14.22 4.28 -19.10
C TYR A 73 -15.48 5.17 -19.09
N PHE A 74 -15.65 6.03 -18.07
CA PHE A 74 -16.88 6.82 -17.89
C PHE A 74 -16.79 8.26 -18.42
N ALA A 75 -15.60 8.75 -18.81
CA ALA A 75 -15.35 10.08 -19.39
C ALA A 75 -16.09 11.25 -18.66
N SER A 76 -16.30 11.11 -17.34
CA SER A 76 -17.11 12.02 -16.54
C SER A 76 -16.24 13.01 -15.77
N GLU A 77 -16.46 14.31 -15.99
CA GLU A 77 -15.66 15.39 -15.40
C GLU A 77 -15.74 15.45 -13.87
N PHE A 78 -16.90 15.10 -13.29
CA PHE A 78 -17.09 15.12 -11.84
C PHE A 78 -16.29 14.02 -11.14
N LEU A 79 -16.23 12.83 -11.76
CA LEU A 79 -15.47 11.69 -11.24
C LEU A 79 -13.96 11.94 -11.37
N ALA A 80 -13.52 12.60 -12.45
CA ALA A 80 -12.14 13.02 -12.65
C ALA A 80 -11.68 14.05 -11.61
N ALA A 81 -12.54 15.02 -11.25
CA ALA A 81 -12.21 16.01 -10.22
C ALA A 81 -12.07 15.38 -8.82
N ALA A 82 -12.99 14.49 -8.44
CA ALA A 82 -12.91 13.74 -7.19
C ALA A 82 -11.66 12.85 -7.12
N TRP A 83 -11.37 12.18 -8.23
CA TRP A 83 -10.15 11.37 -8.41
C TRP A 83 -8.87 12.19 -8.20
N TRP A 84 -8.77 13.40 -8.76
CA TRP A 84 -7.57 14.22 -8.67
C TRP A 84 -7.28 14.77 -7.27
N SER A 85 -8.33 15.00 -6.48
CA SER A 85 -8.20 15.31 -5.07
C SER A 85 -7.73 14.09 -4.27
N TYR A 86 -8.37 12.94 -4.51
CA TYR A 86 -8.08 11.67 -3.83
C TYR A 86 -6.68 11.13 -4.12
N MET A 87 -6.24 11.17 -5.39
CA MET A 87 -4.94 10.68 -5.83
C MET A 87 -3.80 11.41 -5.12
N ARG A 88 -3.89 12.74 -4.98
CA ARG A 88 -2.89 13.54 -4.27
C ARG A 88 -2.72 13.08 -2.82
N ILE A 89 -3.83 12.87 -2.13
CA ILE A 89 -3.84 12.44 -0.73
C ILE A 89 -3.21 11.05 -0.60
N ILE A 90 -3.59 10.09 -1.44
CA ILE A 90 -3.00 8.75 -1.36
C ILE A 90 -1.50 8.77 -1.65
N ILE A 91 -1.05 9.51 -2.66
CA ILE A 91 0.38 9.55 -2.99
C ILE A 91 1.18 10.15 -1.84
N THR A 92 0.74 11.27 -1.26
CA THR A 92 1.46 11.88 -0.13
C THR A 92 1.45 10.97 1.09
N THR A 93 0.31 10.39 1.45
CA THR A 93 0.22 9.41 2.53
C THR A 93 1.11 8.19 2.27
N SER A 94 1.18 7.71 1.03
CA SER A 94 2.05 6.60 0.63
C SER A 94 3.53 6.92 0.87
N HIS A 95 3.99 8.10 0.45
CA HIS A 95 5.35 8.55 0.69
C HIS A 95 5.68 8.70 2.19
N VAL A 96 4.72 9.16 2.99
CA VAL A 96 4.88 9.23 4.45
C VAL A 96 5.04 7.82 5.02
N PHE A 97 4.22 6.86 4.61
CA PHE A 97 4.34 5.48 5.08
C PHE A 97 5.63 4.80 4.61
N ILE A 98 6.06 5.00 3.36
CA ILE A 98 7.36 4.51 2.87
C ILE A 98 8.51 5.05 3.72
N SER A 99 8.48 6.35 4.05
CA SER A 99 9.50 6.98 4.89
C SER A 99 9.46 6.43 6.33
N ALA A 100 8.26 6.27 6.90
CA ALA A 100 8.07 5.67 8.21
C ALA A 100 8.60 4.23 8.25
N SER A 101 8.30 3.43 7.23
CA SER A 101 8.82 2.07 7.05
C SER A 101 10.35 2.05 7.04
N ALA A 102 10.99 2.97 6.32
CA ALA A 102 12.46 3.10 6.31
C ALA A 102 13.02 3.42 7.71
N PHE A 103 12.40 4.35 8.44
CA PHE A 103 12.82 4.68 9.82
C PHE A 103 12.63 3.49 10.77
N LEU A 104 11.53 2.74 10.66
CA LEU A 104 11.29 1.55 11.48
C LEU A 104 12.33 0.47 11.22
N ILE A 105 12.74 0.26 9.97
CA ILE A 105 13.80 -0.68 9.61
C ILE A 105 15.14 -0.23 10.21
N VAL A 106 15.48 1.05 10.10
CA VAL A 106 16.71 1.61 10.69
C VAL A 106 16.70 1.48 12.21
N ALA A 107 15.59 1.82 12.88
CA ALA A 107 15.44 1.64 14.32
C ALA A 107 15.60 0.17 14.75
N ALA A 108 14.99 -0.75 14.00
CA ALA A 108 15.14 -2.19 14.24
C ALA A 108 16.57 -2.70 13.99
N ALA A 109 17.35 -2.03 13.14
CA ALA A 109 18.77 -2.34 12.93
C ALA A 109 19.65 -1.83 14.07
N PHE A 110 19.36 -0.66 14.65
CA PHE A 110 20.07 -0.14 15.81
C PHE A 110 19.82 -0.93 17.10
N GLU A 111 18.66 -1.57 17.20
CA GLU A 111 18.29 -2.37 18.37
C GLU A 111 18.89 -3.79 18.36
N ARG A 112 19.45 -4.22 17.23
CA ARG A 112 20.12 -5.51 17.05
C ARG A 112 21.63 -5.36 17.24
#